data_AF-A0A7H1Q3I1-F1
#
_entry.id   AF-A0A7H1Q3I1-F1
#
_cell.length_a   1.000
_cell.length_b   1.000
_cell.length_c   1.000
_cell.angle_alpha   90.00
_cell.angle_beta   90.00
_cell.angle_gamma   90.00
#
_symmetry.space_group_name_H-M   'P 1'
#
loop_
_entity.id
_entity.type
_entity.pdbx_description
1 polymer ?
#
loop_
_entity_poly.entity_id
_entity_poly.type
_entity_poly.pdbx_seq_one_letter_code
_entity_poly.pdbx_strand_id
1 'polypeptide(L)'
;MKRSVAAELFDQAAHDPARRQDAMSALFTGLATAAQAAADERRARRVAARAERRNRPEAVAARSAAATKGWGTRRRRAAENAARDGWDDQPRRTGPVCDEMNHNSVGCEVFCELDPDHEEDHDDGYGTTWPRED
;
A
#
# COMPACT_ATOMS: atom_id res chain seq x y z
N MET A 1 -41.09 23.13 -40.26
CA MET A 1 -39.84 23.31 -39.49
C MET A 1 -40.15 24.16 -38.27
N LYS A 2 -40.00 23.63 -37.05
CA LYS A 2 -40.16 24.42 -35.82
C LYS A 2 -38.89 25.23 -35.60
N ARG A 3 -39.00 26.57 -35.56
CA ARG A 3 -37.86 27.44 -35.22
C ARG A 3 -37.42 27.14 -33.78
N SER A 4 -36.13 27.24 -33.50
CA SER A 4 -35.64 27.09 -32.13
C SER A 4 -36.06 28.31 -31.31
N VAL A 5 -36.36 28.10 -30.02
CA VAL A 5 -36.77 29.18 -29.09
C VAL A 5 -35.73 30.31 -29.07
N ALA A 6 -34.45 29.99 -29.24
CA ALA A 6 -33.37 30.97 -29.36
C ALA A 6 -33.49 31.86 -30.62
N ALA A 7 -33.93 31.30 -31.75
CA ALA A 7 -34.12 32.05 -32.99
C ALA A 7 -35.35 32.97 -32.92
N GLU A 8 -36.43 32.53 -32.27
CA GLU A 8 -37.62 33.37 -32.04
C GLU A 8 -37.35 34.51 -31.05
N LEU A 9 -36.58 34.26 -29.99
CA LEU A 9 -36.14 35.29 -29.05
C LEU A 9 -35.21 36.31 -29.71
N PHE A 10 -34.34 35.88 -30.63
CA PHE A 10 -33.46 36.78 -31.37
C PHE A 10 -34.23 37.67 -32.37
N ASP A 11 -35.18 37.12 -33.12
CA ASP A 11 -36.05 37.88 -34.03
C ASP A 11 -36.87 38.94 -33.26
N GLN A 12 -37.43 38.58 -32.09
CA GLN A 12 -38.15 39.53 -31.24
C GLN A 12 -37.23 40.62 -30.66
N ALA A 13 -36.02 40.26 -30.22
CA ALA A 13 -35.02 41.23 -29.75
C ALA A 13 -34.59 42.24 -30.82
N ALA A 14 -34.50 41.78 -32.06
CA ALA A 14 -34.04 42.58 -33.19
C ALA A 14 -35.08 43.61 -33.63
N HIS A 15 -36.37 43.39 -33.33
CA HIS A 15 -37.48 44.23 -33.79
C HIS A 15 -38.18 45.00 -32.67
N ASP A 16 -37.91 44.71 -31.39
CA ASP A 16 -38.37 45.49 -30.24
C ASP A 16 -37.18 46.08 -29.44
N PRO A 17 -36.82 47.37 -29.65
CA PRO A 17 -35.69 47.99 -28.98
C PRO A 17 -35.86 48.11 -27.46
N ALA A 18 -37.10 48.11 -26.94
CA ALA A 18 -37.36 48.18 -25.50
C ALA A 18 -37.08 46.85 -24.78
N ARG A 19 -37.10 45.72 -25.51
CA ARG A 19 -36.86 44.36 -24.98
C ARG A 19 -35.52 43.75 -25.39
N ARG A 20 -34.73 44.47 -26.19
CA ARG A 20 -33.45 44.01 -26.73
C ARG A 20 -32.42 43.66 -25.65
N GLN A 21 -32.43 44.38 -24.52
CA GLN A 21 -31.55 44.08 -23.37
C GLN A 21 -31.96 42.79 -22.63
N ASP A 22 -33.26 42.54 -22.48
CA ASP A 22 -33.78 41.32 -21.84
C ASP A 22 -33.53 40.08 -22.68
N ALA A 23 -33.68 40.20 -24.01
CA ALA A 23 -33.44 39.08 -24.91
C ALA A 23 -31.95 38.70 -25.01
N MET A 24 -31.03 39.66 -24.99
CA MET A 24 -29.59 39.36 -24.91
C MET A 24 -29.24 38.67 -23.59
N SER A 25 -29.80 39.13 -22.47
CA SER A 25 -29.62 38.48 -21.17
C SER A 25 -30.14 37.05 -21.18
N ALA A 26 -31.33 36.81 -21.75
CA ALA A 26 -31.90 35.47 -21.91
C ALA A 26 -31.01 34.55 -22.78
N LEU A 27 -30.41 35.08 -23.84
CA LEU A 27 -29.47 34.32 -24.68
C LEU A 27 -28.20 33.92 -23.91
N PHE A 28 -27.61 34.83 -23.13
CA PHE A 28 -26.44 34.49 -22.30
C PHE A 28 -26.77 33.49 -21.20
N THR A 29 -27.94 33.60 -20.55
CA THR A 29 -28.42 32.60 -19.59
C THR A 29 -28.65 31.25 -20.27
N GLY A 30 -29.27 31.23 -21.46
CA GLY A 30 -29.45 30.03 -22.26
C GLY A 30 -28.13 29.38 -22.67
N LEU A 31 -27.14 30.17 -23.05
CA LEU A 31 -25.80 29.69 -23.38
C LEU A 31 -25.08 29.14 -22.14
N ALA A 32 -25.14 29.84 -21.01
CA ALA A 32 -24.51 29.42 -19.76
C ALA A 32 -25.12 28.09 -19.25
N THR A 33 -26.45 27.95 -19.30
CA THR A 33 -27.13 26.72 -18.91
C THR A 33 -26.79 25.55 -19.85
N ALA A 34 -26.75 25.79 -21.17
CA ALA A 34 -26.31 24.79 -22.14
C ALA A 34 -24.83 24.38 -21.93
N ALA A 35 -23.96 25.34 -21.63
CA ALA A 35 -22.54 25.07 -21.34
C ALA A 35 -22.37 24.24 -20.06
N GLN A 36 -23.15 24.55 -19.02
CA GLN A 36 -23.18 23.81 -17.76
C GLN A 36 -23.67 22.37 -17.98
N ALA A 37 -24.79 22.19 -18.69
CA ALA A 37 -25.34 20.88 -19.02
C ALA A 37 -24.32 20.01 -19.80
N ALA A 38 -23.63 20.60 -20.78
CA ALA A 38 -22.58 19.91 -21.53
C ALA A 38 -21.37 19.55 -20.65
N ALA A 39 -21.01 20.39 -19.68
CA ALA A 39 -19.95 20.10 -18.72
C ALA A 39 -20.31 18.95 -17.78
N ASP A 40 -21.55 18.93 -17.28
CA ASP A 40 -22.08 17.88 -16.43
C ASP A 40 -22.17 16.55 -17.17
N GLU A 41 -22.60 16.56 -18.43
CA GLU A 41 -22.63 15.34 -19.27
C GLU A 41 -21.22 14.78 -19.47
N ARG A 42 -20.23 15.63 -19.76
CA ARG A 42 -18.82 15.19 -19.86
C ARG A 42 -18.34 14.60 -18.54
N ARG A 43 -18.72 15.18 -17.40
CA ARG A 43 -18.37 14.63 -16.07
C ARG A 43 -19.04 13.28 -15.85
N ALA A 44 -20.33 13.14 -16.15
CA ALA A 44 -21.06 11.89 -16.02
C ALA A 44 -20.44 10.77 -16.88
N ARG A 45 -20.12 11.07 -18.15
CA ARG A 45 -19.43 10.13 -19.06
C ARG A 45 -18.09 9.67 -18.49
N ARG A 46 -17.28 10.58 -17.93
CA ARG A 46 -16.00 10.21 -17.29
C ARG A 46 -16.19 9.30 -16.08
N VAL A 47 -17.19 9.58 -15.24
CA VAL A 47 -17.50 8.77 -14.05
C VAL A 47 -17.97 7.37 -14.48
N ALA A 48 -18.89 7.30 -15.45
CA ALA A 48 -19.36 6.03 -16.01
C ALA A 48 -18.22 5.20 -16.60
N ALA A 49 -17.36 5.81 -17.43
CA ALA A 49 -16.20 5.14 -18.00
C ALA A 49 -15.21 4.64 -16.92
N ARG A 50 -15.03 5.40 -15.83
CA ARG A 50 -14.19 4.96 -14.69
C ARG A 50 -14.82 3.78 -13.97
N ALA A 51 -16.13 3.82 -13.73
CA ALA A 51 -16.86 2.73 -13.09
C ALA A 51 -16.81 1.45 -13.95
N GLU A 52 -17.02 1.57 -15.26
CA GLU A 52 -16.91 0.48 -16.21
C GLU A 52 -15.51 -0.16 -16.14
N ARG A 53 -14.45 0.63 -16.29
CA ARG A 53 -13.06 0.13 -16.18
C ARG A 53 -12.79 -0.61 -14.86
N ARG A 54 -13.33 -0.09 -13.74
CA ARG A 54 -13.18 -0.73 -12.42
C ARG A 54 -13.92 -2.06 -12.33
N ASN A 55 -15.08 -2.15 -12.98
CA ASN A 55 -15.97 -3.31 -12.92
C ASN A 55 -15.70 -4.34 -14.03
N ARG A 56 -14.74 -4.09 -14.92
CA ARG A 56 -14.29 -5.09 -15.89
C ARG A 56 -13.89 -6.40 -15.19
N PRO A 57 -14.30 -7.57 -15.70
CA PRO A 57 -14.01 -8.86 -15.07
C PRO A 57 -12.53 -9.07 -14.77
N GLU A 58 -11.66 -8.68 -15.71
CA GLU A 58 -10.20 -8.73 -15.54
C GLU A 58 -9.70 -7.88 -14.37
N ALA A 59 -10.22 -6.66 -14.22
CA ALA A 59 -9.84 -5.77 -13.13
C ALA A 59 -10.35 -6.28 -11.77
N VAL A 60 -11.53 -6.90 -11.75
CA VAL A 60 -12.08 -7.57 -10.56
C VAL A 60 -11.21 -8.78 -10.18
N ALA A 61 -10.91 -9.64 -11.16
CA ALA A 61 -10.06 -10.82 -10.97
C ALA A 61 -8.68 -10.43 -10.46
N ALA A 62 -8.03 -9.43 -11.07
CA ALA A 62 -6.73 -8.91 -10.64
C ALA A 62 -6.75 -8.41 -9.19
N ARG A 63 -7.79 -7.66 -8.78
CA ARG A 63 -7.95 -7.22 -7.39
C ARG A 63 -8.13 -8.39 -6.43
N SER A 64 -8.94 -9.38 -6.81
CA SER A 64 -9.16 -10.57 -5.99
C SER A 64 -7.87 -11.39 -5.82
N ALA A 65 -7.10 -11.58 -6.89
CA ALA A 65 -5.81 -12.28 -6.85
C ALA A 65 -4.80 -11.54 -5.98
N ALA A 66 -4.71 -10.20 -6.11
CA ALA A 66 -3.87 -9.37 -5.27
C ALA A 66 -4.28 -9.44 -3.79
N ALA A 67 -5.58 -9.43 -3.50
CA ALA A 67 -6.09 -9.59 -2.14
C ALA A 67 -5.71 -10.95 -1.55
N THR A 68 -5.92 -12.05 -2.29
CA THR A 68 -5.53 -13.40 -1.87
C THR A 68 -4.03 -13.49 -1.61
N LYS A 69 -3.19 -12.97 -2.51
CA LYS A 69 -1.74 -12.91 -2.31
C LYS A 69 -1.37 -12.12 -1.05
N GLY A 70 -2.00 -10.96 -0.84
CA GLY A 70 -1.77 -10.14 0.34
C GLY A 70 -2.15 -10.85 1.65
N TRP A 71 -3.27 -11.58 1.67
CA TRP A 71 -3.66 -12.43 2.79
C TRP A 71 -2.65 -13.57 3.04
N GLY A 72 -2.17 -14.22 1.98
CA GLY A 72 -1.13 -15.24 2.07
C GLY A 72 0.16 -14.70 2.70
N THR A 73 0.63 -13.54 2.24
CA THR A 73 1.82 -12.89 2.81
C THR A 73 1.64 -12.52 4.27
N ARG A 74 0.46 -11.99 4.66
CA ARG A 74 0.18 -11.67 6.08
C ARG A 74 0.18 -12.92 6.96
N ARG A 75 -0.45 -14.01 6.50
CA ARG A 75 -0.44 -15.28 7.23
C ARG A 75 0.97 -15.84 7.38
N ARG A 76 1.77 -15.81 6.32
CA ARG A 76 3.16 -16.26 6.37
C ARG A 76 3.98 -15.46 7.38
N ARG A 77 3.90 -14.12 7.34
CA ARG A 77 4.59 -13.27 8.32
C ARG A 77 4.12 -13.50 9.76
N ALA A 78 2.82 -13.73 9.96
CA ALA A 78 2.31 -14.06 11.29
C ALA A 78 2.89 -15.39 11.81
N ALA A 79 3.01 -16.39 10.93
CA ALA A 79 3.64 -17.67 11.27
C ALA A 79 5.15 -17.53 11.52
N GLU A 80 5.87 -16.76 10.69
CA GLU A 80 7.30 -16.46 10.88
C GLU A 80 7.54 -15.75 12.21
N ASN A 81 6.72 -14.75 12.55
CA ASN A 81 6.80 -14.04 13.82
C ASN A 81 6.49 -14.96 15.00
N ALA A 82 5.41 -15.74 14.94
CA ALA A 82 5.07 -16.68 16.01
C ALA A 82 6.16 -17.74 16.21
N ALA A 83 6.79 -18.21 15.13
CA ALA A 83 7.94 -19.10 15.21
C ALA A 83 9.12 -18.41 15.90
N ARG A 84 9.44 -17.16 15.53
CA ARG A 84 10.52 -16.37 16.14
C ARG A 84 10.31 -16.13 17.63
N ASP A 85 9.10 -15.73 18.03
CA ASP A 85 8.78 -15.45 19.44
C ASP A 85 8.97 -16.72 20.30
N GLY A 86 8.74 -17.91 19.75
CA GLY A 86 9.04 -19.18 20.42
C GLY A 86 10.54 -19.48 20.62
N TRP A 87 11.45 -18.79 19.93
CA TRP A 87 12.90 -18.89 20.21
C TRP A 87 13.33 -17.99 21.37
N ASP A 88 12.65 -16.86 21.58
CA ASP A 88 12.95 -15.95 22.69
C ASP A 88 12.55 -16.53 24.06
N ASP A 89 11.60 -17.48 24.08
CA ASP A 89 11.18 -18.23 25.26
C ASP A 89 12.09 -19.44 25.58
N GLN A 90 13.11 -19.73 24.78
CA GLN A 90 14.13 -20.70 25.17
C GLN A 90 14.92 -20.14 26.36
N PRO A 91 15.33 -21.00 27.32
CA PRO A 91 16.18 -20.53 28.42
C PRO A 91 17.47 -19.95 27.85
N ARG A 92 17.53 -18.62 27.75
CA ARG A 92 18.77 -17.91 27.50
C ARG A 92 19.69 -18.24 28.67
N ARG A 93 20.92 -18.66 28.41
CA ARG A 93 21.93 -18.73 29.48
C ARG A 93 22.11 -17.30 29.99
N THR A 94 21.55 -17.00 31.16
CA THR A 94 21.60 -15.67 31.80
C THR A 94 22.66 -15.58 32.89
N GLY A 95 23.61 -16.51 32.90
CA GLY A 95 24.75 -16.52 33.81
C GLY A 95 25.97 -15.84 33.19
N PRO A 96 26.98 -15.49 34.00
CA PRO A 96 28.29 -15.17 33.46
C PRO A 96 28.82 -16.38 32.66
N VAL A 97 29.51 -16.14 31.56
CA VAL A 97 30.15 -17.17 30.74
C VAL A 97 31.66 -17.05 30.88
N CYS A 98 32.37 -18.18 30.77
CA CYS A 98 33.82 -18.18 30.64
C CYS A 98 34.19 -17.44 29.34
N ASP A 99 34.73 -16.22 29.42
CA ASP A 99 35.07 -15.39 28.26
C ASP A 99 36.43 -15.76 27.61
N GLU A 100 36.87 -17.01 27.82
CA GLU A 100 38.15 -17.50 27.30
C GLU A 100 38.01 -17.87 25.82
N MET A 101 38.94 -17.39 25.00
CA MET A 101 38.91 -17.51 23.54
C MET A 101 40.03 -18.43 23.05
N ASN A 102 39.72 -19.34 22.12
CA ASN A 102 40.72 -20.14 21.42
C ASN A 102 40.41 -20.22 19.90
N HIS A 103 41.23 -20.93 19.14
CA HIS A 103 41.02 -21.23 17.74
C HIS A 103 40.80 -22.73 17.56
N ASN A 104 39.73 -23.10 16.84
CA ASN A 104 39.48 -24.51 16.52
C ASN A 104 40.42 -25.02 15.41
N SER A 105 40.26 -26.29 15.02
CA SER A 105 41.09 -26.96 14.00
C SER A 105 41.06 -26.32 12.60
N VAL A 106 40.12 -25.40 12.33
CA VAL A 106 40.04 -24.63 11.07
C VAL A 106 40.45 -23.16 11.23
N GLY A 107 40.96 -22.78 12.41
CA GLY A 107 41.44 -21.43 12.70
C GLY A 107 40.34 -20.42 12.97
N CYS A 108 39.13 -20.86 13.31
CA CYS A 108 38.05 -19.96 13.72
C CYS A 108 38.12 -19.71 15.23
N GLU A 109 37.90 -18.46 15.63
CA GLU A 109 37.71 -18.06 17.03
C GLU A 109 36.50 -18.79 17.62
N VAL A 110 36.71 -19.43 18.77
CA VAL A 110 35.69 -20.10 19.58
C VAL A 110 35.81 -19.60 21.01
N PHE A 111 34.68 -19.43 21.69
CA PHE A 111 34.61 -18.96 23.08
C PHE A 111 34.10 -20.09 23.96
N CYS A 112 34.62 -20.16 25.19
CA CYS A 112 34.15 -21.14 26.15
C CYS A 112 32.67 -20.87 26.52
N GLU A 113 31.84 -21.91 26.52
CA GLU A 113 30.43 -21.81 26.89
C GLU A 113 30.13 -22.27 28.33
N LEU A 114 31.17 -22.72 29.06
CA LEU A 114 31.04 -23.21 30.43
C LEU A 114 30.94 -22.06 31.46
N ASP A 115 30.49 -22.42 32.67
CA ASP A 115 30.39 -21.48 33.79
C ASP A 115 31.79 -20.97 34.19
N PRO A 116 32.01 -19.69 34.54
CA PRO A 116 33.34 -19.12 34.78
C PRO A 116 34.19 -19.82 35.85
N ASP A 117 33.54 -20.56 36.77
CA ASP A 117 34.17 -21.31 37.84
C ASP A 117 34.35 -22.81 37.50
N HIS A 118 34.26 -23.19 36.22
CA HIS A 118 34.46 -24.57 35.80
C HIS A 118 35.92 -25.01 36.06
N GLU A 119 36.08 -26.19 36.68
CA GLU A 119 37.40 -26.79 36.94
C GLU A 119 37.88 -27.68 35.80
N GLU A 120 37.03 -27.91 34.79
CA GLU A 120 37.29 -28.76 33.62
C GLU A 120 37.94 -27.98 32.47
N ASP A 121 38.35 -28.68 31.41
CA ASP A 121 38.84 -28.05 30.17
C ASP A 121 37.79 -27.11 29.56
N HIS A 122 38.24 -26.08 28.84
CA HIS A 122 37.33 -25.19 28.13
C HIS A 122 36.61 -25.95 27.01
N ASP A 123 35.33 -25.65 26.79
CA ASP A 123 34.47 -26.30 25.80
C ASP A 123 33.62 -25.26 25.04
N ASP A 124 33.60 -25.33 23.72
CA ASP A 124 32.80 -24.46 22.85
C ASP A 124 31.34 -24.91 22.70
N GLY A 125 30.93 -26.02 23.33
CA GLY A 125 29.59 -26.62 23.21
C GLY A 125 29.35 -27.38 21.89
N TYR A 126 30.32 -27.36 20.97
CA TYR A 126 30.29 -28.02 19.66
C TYR A 126 31.33 -29.14 19.53
N GLY A 127 31.99 -29.49 20.64
CA GLY A 127 32.92 -30.62 20.75
C GLY A 127 34.39 -30.26 20.56
N THR A 128 34.73 -28.97 20.50
CA THR A 128 36.12 -28.51 20.64
C THR A 128 36.41 -28.28 22.11
N THR A 129 37.35 -29.04 22.68
CA THR A 129 37.84 -28.82 24.04
C THR A 129 39.31 -28.41 24.03
N TRP A 130 39.73 -27.55 24.95
CA TRP A 130 41.12 -27.15 25.11
C TRP A 130 41.51 -26.96 26.57
N PRO A 131 42.78 -27.24 26.91
CA PRO A 131 43.24 -27.16 28.30
C PRO A 131 43.20 -25.72 28.80
N ARG A 132 43.03 -25.58 30.11
CA ARG A 132 43.21 -24.30 30.81
C ARG A 132 44.66 -23.84 30.69
N GLU A 133 44.87 -22.57 30.39
CA GLU A 133 46.19 -21.94 30.48
C GLU A 133 46.46 -21.56 31.96
N ASP A 134 47.59 -22.04 32.50
CA ASP A 134 48.01 -21.83 33.90
C ASP A 134 48.48 -20.38 34.19
#